data_AF-A0A7V9HUP9-F1
#
_entry.id   AF-A0A7V9HUP9-F1
#
_cell.length_a   1.000
_cell.length_b   1.000
_cell.length_c   1.000
_cell.angle_alpha   90.00
_cell.angle_beta   90.00
_cell.angle_gamma   90.00
#
_symmetry.space_group_name_H-M   'P 1'
#
loop_
_entity.id
_entity.type
_entity.pdbx_description
1 polymer ?
#
loop_
_entity_poly.entity_id
_entity_poly.type
_entity_poly.pdbx_seq_one_letter_code
_entity_poly.pdbx_strand_id
1 'polypeptide(L)'
;VAERKLSKPEKGHLAKAGAGPHRHLVEMRGESELTVGETVTVESFEPGEEIKVSGVSIGKGFQGTIKRHGFTRGPVSHGSHNVRKPGSIGASATPSRVFKGMRMSGRMGGVRVTQPGLVVHEIDVERNLLLVRGSVPGSASGLVEIREA
;
A
#
# COMPACT_ATOMS: atom_id res chain seq x y z
N VAL A 1 19.12 5.45 10.75
CA VAL A 1 19.84 4.48 9.87
C VAL A 1 21.33 4.71 10.00
N ALA A 2 22.16 3.67 9.95
CA ALA A 2 23.61 3.87 10.00
C ALA A 2 24.06 4.76 8.84
N GLU A 3 24.84 5.79 9.13
CA GLU A 3 25.24 6.83 8.17
C GLU A 3 25.91 6.27 6.91
N ARG A 4 26.61 5.14 7.04
CA ARG A 4 27.24 4.41 5.93
C ARG A 4 26.26 3.90 4.86
N LYS A 5 24.96 3.80 5.19
CA LYS A 5 23.92 3.35 4.26
C LYS A 5 23.29 4.50 3.46
N LEU A 6 23.62 5.75 3.80
CA LEU A 6 23.14 6.93 3.07
C LEU A 6 24.15 7.35 2.01
N SER A 7 23.64 7.79 0.87
CA SER A 7 24.44 8.40 -0.18
C SER A 7 24.89 9.81 0.22
N LYS A 8 25.99 10.28 -0.38
CA LYS A 8 26.51 11.65 -0.14
C LYS A 8 25.46 12.76 -0.33
N PRO A 9 24.63 12.78 -1.39
CA PRO A 9 23.60 13.83 -1.54
C PRO A 9 22.52 13.76 -0.46
N GLU A 10 22.06 12.57 -0.07
CA GLU A 10 21.07 12.41 1.00
C GLU A 10 21.59 12.94 2.34
N LYS A 11 22.87 12.68 2.65
CA LYS A 11 23.52 13.23 3.85
C LYS A 11 23.55 14.75 3.84
N GLY A 12 23.91 15.36 2.71
CA GLY A 12 23.94 16.82 2.59
C GLY A 12 22.56 17.45 2.74
N HIS A 13 21.52 16.81 2.17
CA HIS A 13 20.14 17.26 2.31
C HIS A 13 19.65 17.22 3.76
N LEU A 14 19.86 16.10 4.47
CA LEU A 14 19.46 15.94 5.87
C LEU A 14 20.24 16.88 6.81
N ALA A 15 21.55 17.03 6.59
CA ALA A 15 22.39 17.92 7.37
C ALA A 15 21.94 19.39 7.26
N LYS A 16 21.51 19.82 6.07
CA LYS A 16 20.97 21.18 5.86
C LYS A 16 19.67 21.42 6.64
N ALA A 17 18.87 20.37 6.83
CA ALA A 17 17.63 20.43 7.60
C ALA A 17 17.84 20.19 9.12
N GLY A 18 19.08 19.97 9.58
CA GLY A 18 19.38 19.63 10.97
C GLY A 18 18.87 18.23 11.39
N ALA A 19 18.47 17.40 10.43
CA ALA A 19 17.90 16.08 10.69
C ALA A 19 18.98 15.00 10.76
N GLY A 20 18.77 14.00 11.63
CA GLY A 20 19.62 12.82 11.71
C GLY A 20 19.48 11.90 10.49
N PRO A 21 20.23 10.79 10.43
CA PRO A 21 20.12 9.85 9.33
C PRO A 21 18.82 9.02 9.41
N HIS A 22 17.83 9.33 8.57
CA HIS A 22 16.54 8.62 8.50
C HIS A 22 16.51 7.51 7.43
N ARG A 23 15.58 6.56 7.55
CA ARG A 23 15.41 5.42 6.60
C ARG A 23 14.54 5.77 5.40
N HIS A 24 13.52 6.57 5.65
CA HIS A 24 12.46 6.87 4.71
C HIS A 24 12.20 8.38 4.76
N LEU A 25 11.97 8.96 3.59
CA LEU A 25 11.48 10.31 3.42
C LEU A 25 10.15 10.20 2.68
N VAL A 26 9.12 10.83 3.23
CA VAL A 26 7.76 10.80 2.67
C VAL A 26 7.22 12.22 2.73
N GLU A 27 6.58 12.64 1.65
CA GLU A 27 5.90 13.93 1.59
C GLU A 27 4.44 13.74 2.00
N MET A 28 3.99 14.56 2.95
CA MET A 28 2.59 14.68 3.31
C MET A 28 2.06 15.99 2.75
N ARG A 29 0.94 15.91 2.01
CA ARG A 29 0.29 17.09 1.45
C ARG A 29 -0.69 17.65 2.48
N GLY A 30 -0.50 18.90 2.87
CA GLY A 30 -1.37 19.64 3.78
C GLY A 30 -0.77 21.00 4.11
N GLU A 31 -1.56 21.87 4.72
CA GLU A 31 -1.02 23.02 5.46
C GLU A 31 -0.32 22.48 6.71
N SER A 32 0.84 23.02 7.03
CA SER A 32 1.66 22.57 8.13
C SER A 32 2.14 23.78 8.91
N GLU A 33 1.78 23.82 10.19
CA GLU A 33 2.35 24.76 11.15
C GLU A 33 3.65 24.22 11.78
N LEU A 34 4.04 22.99 11.44
CA LEU A 34 5.23 22.34 11.97
C LEU A 34 6.51 23.04 11.56
N THR A 35 7.42 23.14 12.51
CA THR A 35 8.76 23.69 12.29
C THR A 35 9.72 22.61 11.80
N VAL A 36 10.71 23.00 11.00
CA VAL A 36 11.72 22.05 10.51
C VAL A 36 12.54 21.52 11.69
N GLY A 37 12.57 20.20 11.85
CA GLY A 37 13.27 19.51 12.94
C GLY A 37 12.38 19.08 14.11
N GLU A 38 11.10 19.46 14.09
CA GLU A 38 10.12 19.02 15.07
C GLU A 38 9.84 17.51 14.96
N THR A 39 9.74 16.84 16.11
CA THR A 39 9.48 15.40 16.17
C THR A 39 7.99 15.15 16.32
N VAL A 40 7.41 14.40 15.37
CA VAL A 40 6.02 13.96 15.44
C VAL A 40 5.95 12.60 16.12
N THR A 41 5.15 12.49 17.18
CA THR A 41 4.94 11.28 17.99
C THR A 41 3.51 10.76 17.82
N VAL A 42 3.18 9.61 18.43
CA VAL A 42 1.79 9.09 18.45
C VAL A 42 0.82 9.97 19.26
N GLU A 43 1.31 10.96 20.00
CA GLU A 43 0.49 11.89 20.79
C GLU A 43 -0.37 12.82 19.94
N SER A 44 -0.07 12.93 18.64
CA SER A 44 -0.89 13.68 17.70
C SER A 44 -2.23 13.00 17.36
N PHE A 45 -2.48 11.78 17.85
CA PHE A 45 -3.71 11.03 17.62
C PHE A 45 -4.46 10.78 18.92
N GLU A 46 -5.79 10.71 18.83
CA GLU A 46 -6.65 10.41 19.98
C GLU A 46 -7.37 9.06 19.83
N PRO A 47 -7.56 8.28 20.92
CA PRO A 47 -8.42 7.10 20.89
C PRO A 47 -9.84 7.45 20.44
N GLY A 48 -10.35 6.71 19.44
CA GLY A 48 -11.66 6.94 18.84
C GLY A 48 -11.62 7.74 17.53
N GLU A 49 -10.48 8.35 17.19
CA GLU A 49 -10.30 9.10 15.95
C GLU A 49 -10.38 8.20 14.70
N GLU A 50 -11.01 8.69 13.64
CA GLU A 50 -11.04 8.05 12.33
C GLU A 50 -9.84 8.46 11.48
N ILE A 51 -9.12 7.47 10.96
CA ILE A 51 -7.89 7.64 10.20
C ILE A 51 -7.96 6.86 8.87
N LYS A 52 -7.17 7.31 7.89
CA LYS A 52 -6.85 6.56 6.68
C LYS A 52 -5.39 6.11 6.72
N VAL A 53 -5.16 4.83 6.42
CA VAL A 53 -3.80 4.26 6.39
C VAL A 53 -3.44 3.85 4.97
N SER A 54 -2.34 4.40 4.47
CA SER A 54 -1.78 4.08 3.15
C SER A 54 -0.50 3.26 3.29
N GLY A 55 -0.34 2.25 2.44
CA GLY A 55 0.84 1.40 2.48
C GLY A 55 1.02 0.60 1.20
N VAL A 56 2.16 -0.07 1.07
CA VAL A 56 2.42 -0.98 -0.05
C VAL A 56 1.83 -2.34 0.30
N SER A 57 0.77 -2.74 -0.40
CA SER A 57 0.12 -4.03 -0.22
C SER A 57 1.06 -5.22 -0.40
N ILE A 58 0.77 -6.33 0.27
CA ILE A 58 1.55 -7.57 0.15
C ILE A 58 1.57 -8.05 -1.31
N GLY A 59 2.78 -8.21 -1.86
CA GLY A 59 2.98 -8.77 -3.19
C GLY A 59 2.59 -10.24 -3.24
N LYS A 60 1.76 -10.61 -4.21
CA LYS A 60 1.35 -12.01 -4.47
C LYS A 60 2.04 -12.61 -5.70
N GLY A 61 2.95 -11.90 -6.37
CA GLY A 61 3.60 -12.37 -7.60
C GLY A 61 2.67 -12.37 -8.81
N PHE A 62 3.00 -13.17 -9.84
CA PHE A 62 2.14 -13.34 -11.02
C PHE A 62 0.93 -14.20 -10.67
N GLN A 63 -0.27 -13.68 -10.90
CA GLN A 63 -1.53 -14.34 -10.54
C GLN A 63 -2.44 -14.52 -11.74
N GLY A 64 -3.14 -15.67 -11.76
CA GLY A 64 -4.17 -15.98 -12.74
C GLY A 64 -5.43 -15.14 -12.56
N THR A 65 -6.32 -15.14 -13.55
CA THR A 65 -7.55 -14.33 -13.56
C THR A 65 -8.50 -14.64 -12.41
N ILE A 66 -8.57 -15.89 -11.97
CA ILE A 66 -9.40 -16.30 -10.82
C ILE A 66 -8.97 -15.57 -9.55
N LYS A 67 -7.69 -15.65 -9.16
CA LYS A 67 -7.19 -15.04 -7.91
C LYS A 67 -7.07 -13.51 -8.01
N ARG A 68 -6.74 -12.99 -9.19
CA ARG A 68 -6.53 -11.56 -9.41
C ARG A 68 -7.82 -10.77 -9.54
N HIS A 69 -8.83 -11.33 -10.22
CA HIS A 69 -10.05 -10.64 -10.62
C HIS A 69 -11.35 -11.35 -10.21
N GLY A 70 -11.27 -12.46 -9.47
CA GLY A 70 -12.45 -13.20 -9.01
C GLY A 70 -13.20 -13.96 -10.11
N PHE A 71 -12.54 -14.32 -11.22
CA PHE A 71 -13.19 -15.07 -12.29
C PHE A 71 -13.63 -16.47 -11.81
N THR A 72 -14.75 -16.95 -12.32
CA THR A 72 -15.23 -18.32 -12.07
C THR A 72 -14.39 -19.33 -12.86
N ARG A 73 -14.27 -20.55 -12.31
CA ARG A 73 -13.67 -21.70 -12.99
C ARG A 73 -14.67 -22.34 -13.97
N GLY A 74 -14.18 -22.96 -15.03
CA GLY A 74 -15.00 -23.82 -15.88
C GLY A 74 -15.28 -25.19 -15.25
N PRO A 75 -16.13 -26.01 -15.90
CA PRO A 75 -16.39 -27.39 -15.49
C PRO A 75 -15.10 -28.21 -15.45
N VAL A 76 -15.01 -29.15 -14.51
CA VAL A 76 -13.88 -30.10 -14.40
C VAL A 76 -14.20 -31.46 -15.00
N SER A 77 -15.48 -31.78 -15.16
CA SER A 77 -15.96 -32.98 -15.83
C SER A 77 -16.41 -32.69 -17.27
N HIS A 78 -16.91 -33.72 -17.97
CA HIS A 78 -17.48 -33.63 -19.32
C HIS A 78 -16.50 -33.07 -20.38
N GLY A 79 -15.22 -33.47 -20.30
CA GLY A 79 -14.22 -33.17 -21.34
C GLY A 79 -13.72 -31.72 -21.40
N SER A 80 -14.05 -30.89 -20.41
CA SER A 80 -13.61 -29.49 -20.36
C SER A 80 -12.09 -29.38 -20.13
N HIS A 81 -11.39 -28.77 -21.10
CA HIS A 81 -9.98 -28.38 -20.95
C HIS A 81 -9.80 -26.94 -20.43
N ASN A 82 -10.88 -26.26 -20.07
CA ASN A 82 -10.86 -24.89 -19.60
C ASN A 82 -11.30 -24.79 -18.13
N VAL A 83 -10.49 -25.34 -17.23
CA VAL A 83 -10.80 -25.27 -15.79
C VAL A 83 -10.47 -23.88 -15.22
N ARG A 84 -9.31 -23.31 -15.56
CA ARG A 84 -8.83 -22.03 -15.00
C ARG A 84 -8.37 -21.02 -16.05
N LYS A 85 -8.66 -21.23 -17.34
CA LYS A 85 -8.29 -20.28 -18.39
C LYS A 85 -9.30 -19.11 -18.39
N PRO A 86 -8.96 -17.95 -18.99
CA PRO A 86 -9.74 -16.71 -18.82
C PRO A 86 -11.08 -16.70 -19.56
N GLY A 87 -11.36 -17.68 -20.43
CA GLY A 87 -12.51 -17.64 -21.33
C GLY A 87 -12.25 -16.74 -22.54
N SER A 88 -13.31 -16.17 -23.11
CA SER A 88 -13.17 -15.22 -24.22
C SER A 88 -12.57 -13.89 -23.74
N ILE A 89 -11.71 -13.30 -24.56
CA ILE A 89 -11.01 -12.04 -24.30
C ILE A 89 -11.42 -10.91 -25.26
N GLY A 90 -12.38 -11.15 -26.14
CA GLY A 90 -12.82 -10.17 -27.14
C GLY A 90 -14.02 -10.64 -27.97
N ALA A 91 -14.55 -9.73 -28.78
CA ALA A 91 -15.59 -10.01 -29.78
C ALA A 91 -14.97 -10.28 -31.16
N SER A 92 -15.73 -10.94 -32.04
CA SER A 92 -15.27 -11.41 -33.36
C SER A 92 -15.00 -10.26 -34.36
N ALA A 93 -16.04 -9.69 -34.99
CA ALA A 93 -15.88 -8.79 -36.15
C ALA A 93 -15.65 -7.31 -35.78
N THR A 94 -16.17 -6.85 -34.66
CA THR A 94 -15.94 -5.50 -34.14
C THR A 94 -15.73 -5.66 -32.65
N PRO A 95 -14.58 -5.24 -32.07
CA PRO A 95 -13.53 -4.33 -32.57
C PRO A 95 -12.29 -5.00 -33.21
N SER A 96 -12.27 -6.32 -33.44
CA SER A 96 -11.10 -7.07 -33.97
C SER A 96 -9.78 -6.88 -33.20
N ARG A 97 -9.86 -6.47 -31.94
CA ARG A 97 -8.73 -6.31 -31.02
C ARG A 97 -9.19 -6.47 -29.58
N VAL A 98 -8.26 -6.73 -28.68
CA VAL A 98 -8.55 -6.69 -27.24
C VAL A 98 -8.64 -5.23 -26.78
N PHE A 99 -9.70 -4.88 -26.05
CA PHE A 99 -9.84 -3.54 -25.47
C PHE A 99 -8.77 -3.28 -24.40
N LYS A 100 -8.33 -2.02 -24.28
CA LYS A 100 -7.43 -1.60 -23.20
C LYS A 100 -8.13 -1.81 -21.86
N GLY A 101 -7.39 -2.26 -20.85
CA GLY A 101 -7.95 -2.56 -19.52
C GLY A 101 -8.66 -3.92 -19.40
N MET A 102 -8.63 -4.76 -20.45
CA MET A 102 -9.16 -6.13 -20.36
C MET A 102 -8.49 -6.90 -19.20
N ARG A 103 -9.33 -7.48 -18.33
CA ARG A 103 -8.87 -8.18 -17.14
C ARG A 103 -8.17 -9.49 -17.52
N MET A 104 -6.87 -9.54 -17.29
CA MET A 104 -6.03 -10.72 -17.56
C MET A 104 -5.14 -11.07 -16.37
N SER A 105 -4.44 -12.21 -16.47
CA SER A 105 -3.39 -12.59 -15.53
C SER A 105 -2.27 -11.55 -15.48
N GLY A 106 -1.57 -11.47 -14.35
CA GLY A 106 -0.49 -10.51 -14.17
C GLY A 106 -0.05 -10.37 -12.72
N ARG A 107 0.92 -9.49 -12.47
CA ARG A 107 1.38 -9.19 -11.12
C ARG A 107 0.23 -8.65 -10.25
N MET A 108 0.10 -9.18 -9.04
CA MET A 108 -0.90 -8.77 -8.06
C MET A 108 -0.21 -8.35 -6.75
N GLY A 109 -0.69 -7.27 -6.13
CA GLY A 109 -0.11 -6.70 -4.91
C GLY A 109 1.24 -6.01 -5.17
N GLY A 110 1.87 -5.52 -4.10
CA GLY A 110 3.07 -4.67 -4.22
C GLY A 110 2.75 -3.29 -4.81
N VAL A 111 1.49 -2.88 -4.70
CA VAL A 111 0.99 -1.56 -5.14
C VAL A 111 0.56 -0.77 -3.91
N ARG A 112 0.61 0.57 -4.00
CA ARG A 112 0.12 1.46 -2.96
C ARG A 112 -1.39 1.35 -2.85
N VAL A 113 -1.89 1.12 -1.64
CA VAL A 113 -3.32 1.01 -1.31
C VAL A 113 -3.58 1.87 -0.08
N THR A 114 -4.73 2.54 -0.08
CA THR A 114 -5.24 3.29 1.08
C THR A 114 -6.46 2.57 1.62
N GLN A 115 -6.45 2.29 2.91
CA GLN A 115 -7.59 1.79 3.66
C GLN A 115 -8.20 2.96 4.46
N PRO A 116 -9.37 3.48 4.05
CA PRO A 116 -10.08 4.52 4.79
C PRO A 116 -10.91 3.94 5.93
N GLY A 117 -11.31 4.80 6.88
CA GLY A 117 -12.28 4.50 7.94
C GLY A 117 -11.76 3.53 9.00
N LEU A 118 -10.46 3.56 9.29
CA LEU A 118 -9.89 2.82 10.40
C LEU A 118 -10.02 3.66 11.67
N VAL A 119 -10.20 3.03 12.83
CA VAL A 119 -10.38 3.74 14.10
C VAL A 119 -9.17 3.49 15.00
N VAL A 120 -8.64 4.55 15.61
CA VAL A 120 -7.61 4.45 16.65
C VAL A 120 -8.24 3.85 17.90
N HIS A 121 -7.72 2.70 18.36
CA HIS A 121 -8.24 2.03 19.55
C HIS A 121 -7.55 2.52 20.82
N GLU A 122 -6.22 2.61 20.80
CA GLU A 122 -5.39 2.96 21.94
C GLU A 122 -4.04 3.51 21.47
N ILE A 123 -3.44 4.37 22.29
CA ILE A 123 -2.07 4.89 22.10
C ILE A 123 -1.20 4.47 23.27
N ASP A 124 0.02 4.03 22.98
CA ASP A 124 1.08 3.78 23.97
C ASP A 124 2.22 4.76 23.68
N VAL A 125 2.24 5.85 24.46
CA VAL A 125 3.20 6.95 24.29
C VAL A 125 4.61 6.52 24.69
N GLU A 126 4.75 5.71 25.75
CA GLU A 126 6.06 5.26 26.24
C GLU A 126 6.81 4.45 25.19
N ARG A 127 6.08 3.63 24.43
CA ARG A 127 6.64 2.78 23.36
C ARG A 127 6.47 3.38 21.96
N ASN A 128 5.81 4.53 21.85
CA ASN A 128 5.45 5.19 20.60
C ASN A 128 4.69 4.24 19.65
N LEU A 129 3.69 3.53 20.16
CA LEU A 129 2.85 2.58 19.43
C LEU A 129 1.42 3.12 19.27
N LEU A 130 0.84 2.88 18.10
CA LEU A 130 -0.54 3.20 17.78
C LEU A 130 -1.31 1.92 17.48
N LEU A 131 -2.36 1.64 18.26
CA LEU A 131 -3.22 0.48 18.07
C LEU A 131 -4.41 0.89 17.22
N VAL A 132 -4.57 0.24 16.06
CA VAL A 132 -5.61 0.56 15.08
C VAL A 132 -6.55 -0.62 14.92
N ARG A 133 -7.86 -0.35 14.98
CA ARG A 133 -8.89 -1.36 14.73
C ARG A 133 -9.08 -1.56 13.23
N GLY A 134 -8.54 -2.66 12.71
CA GLY A 134 -8.79 -3.12 11.34
C GLY A 134 -7.55 -3.64 10.63
N SER A 135 -7.60 -3.73 9.31
CA SER A 135 -6.50 -4.25 8.49
C SER A 135 -5.63 -3.15 7.93
N VAL A 136 -4.33 -3.20 8.24
CA VAL A 136 -3.32 -2.28 7.70
C VAL A 136 -2.74 -2.85 6.38
N PRO A 137 -2.65 -2.05 5.30
CA PRO A 137 -2.10 -2.53 4.04
C PRO A 137 -0.58 -2.72 4.10
N GLY A 138 -0.13 -3.96 3.99
CA GLY A 138 1.29 -4.29 3.79
C GLY A 138 1.76 -5.49 4.58
N SER A 139 3.05 -5.81 4.49
CA SER A 139 3.67 -6.83 5.34
C SER A 139 3.99 -6.29 6.72
N ALA A 140 4.22 -7.18 7.69
CA ALA A 140 4.86 -6.81 8.94
C ALA A 140 6.16 -6.01 8.67
N SER A 141 6.38 -4.95 9.44
CA SER A 141 7.50 -4.00 9.28
C SER A 141 7.51 -3.20 7.97
N GLY A 142 6.40 -3.17 7.23
CA GLY A 142 6.22 -2.29 6.08
C GLY A 142 6.09 -0.82 6.53
N LEU A 143 6.59 0.10 5.71
CA LEU A 143 6.30 1.52 5.89
C LEU A 143 4.83 1.77 5.58
N VAL A 144 4.15 2.42 6.52
CA VAL A 144 2.78 2.89 6.36
C VAL A 144 2.72 4.38 6.64
N GLU A 145 1.74 5.01 6.03
CA GLU A 145 1.47 6.42 6.16
C GLU A 145 0.06 6.59 6.72
N ILE A 146 -0.04 7.32 7.82
CA ILE A 146 -1.28 7.55 8.53
C ILE A 146 -1.65 9.01 8.34
N ARG A 147 -2.91 9.26 8.02
CA ARG A 147 -3.47 10.60 7.88
C ARG A 147 -4.86 10.62 8.52
N GLU A 148 -5.30 11.79 8.93
CA GLU A 148 -6.71 12.07 9.22
C GLU A 148 -7.59 11.64 8.03
N ALA A 149 -8.82 11.18 8.33
CA ALA A 149 -9.77 10.57 7.41
C ALA A 149 -9.90 11.24 6.03
#